data_AF-A0A8D9HHE0-F1
#
_entry.id   AF-A0A8D9HHE0-F1
#
_cell.length_a   1.000
_cell.length_b   1.000
_cell.length_c   1.000
_cell.angle_alpha   90.00
_cell.angle_beta   90.00
_cell.angle_gamma   90.00
#
_symmetry.space_group_name_H-M   'P 1'
#
loop_
_entity.id
_entity.type
_entity.pdbx_description
1 polymer ?
#
loop_
_entity_poly.entity_id
_entity_poly.type
_entity_poly.pdbx_seq_one_letter_code
_entity_poly.pdbx_strand_id
1 'polypeptide(L)'
;MKKKGVDEFPFCVHLVSWEKENVSSEALEAARIACNKYMALGTCARVAIGQVLLSVRCKDGHGHHAQEALRRAKFKFPGRQKIIVSRKWGFTKFNRADFTKLRQEKRVVPDGVNAKFFSCHGPLANRQPGTAFLPATY
;
A
#
# COMPACT_ATOMS: atom_id res chain seq x y z
N MET A 1 -5.34 -12.52 -9.00
CA MET A 1 -4.17 -11.84 -8.39
C MET A 1 -3.99 -10.46 -9.03
N LYS A 2 -3.77 -9.38 -8.27
CA LYS A 2 -3.57 -8.03 -8.83
C LYS A 2 -2.19 -7.98 -9.53
N LYS A 3 -2.15 -7.96 -10.87
CA LYS A 3 -0.92 -8.13 -11.67
C LYS A 3 -0.15 -6.84 -11.95
N LYS A 4 -0.70 -5.70 -11.54
CA LYS A 4 -0.20 -4.37 -11.93
C LYS A 4 1.05 -4.00 -11.14
N GLY A 5 2.07 -3.58 -11.89
CA GLY A 5 3.40 -3.28 -11.38
C GLY A 5 3.42 -2.11 -10.41
N VAL A 6 4.49 -2.01 -9.62
CA VAL A 6 4.65 -0.94 -8.62
C VAL A 6 4.71 0.46 -9.25
N ASP A 7 5.18 0.56 -10.50
CA ASP A 7 5.34 1.82 -11.22
C ASP A 7 4.01 2.39 -11.74
N GLU A 8 2.99 1.55 -11.91
CA GLU A 8 1.74 1.98 -12.57
C GLU A 8 0.79 2.74 -11.62
N PHE A 9 0.92 2.51 -10.31
CA PHE A 9 0.03 3.09 -9.29
C PHE A 9 0.80 3.83 -8.19
N PRO A 10 1.23 5.08 -8.47
CA PRO A 10 1.96 5.91 -7.51
C PRO A 10 1.09 6.44 -6.37
N PHE A 11 -0.20 6.66 -6.61
CA PHE A 11 -1.08 7.27 -5.64
C PHE A 11 -1.58 6.24 -4.62
N CYS A 12 -1.63 6.63 -3.36
CA CYS A 12 -2.07 5.75 -2.28
C CYS A 12 -2.86 6.52 -1.23
N VAL A 13 -3.98 5.93 -0.79
CA VAL A 13 -4.83 6.47 0.27
C VAL A 13 -5.15 5.37 1.28
N HIS A 14 -5.15 5.74 2.54
CA HIS A 14 -5.40 4.86 3.67
C HIS A 14 -6.66 5.31 4.42
N LEU A 15 -7.46 4.35 4.87
CA LEU A 15 -8.47 4.54 5.90
C LEU A 15 -7.89 4.06 7.22
N VAL A 16 -7.81 4.93 8.21
CA VAL A 16 -7.15 4.69 9.50
C VAL A 16 -8.15 4.84 10.63
N SER A 17 -8.20 3.88 11.56
CA SER A 17 -9.04 4.00 12.76
C SER A 17 -8.38 4.90 13.79
N TRP A 18 -9.15 5.80 14.39
CA TRP A 18 -8.73 6.65 15.51
C TRP A 18 -9.22 6.15 16.86
N GLU A 19 -9.85 4.98 16.89
CA GLU A 19 -10.38 4.36 18.09
C GLU A 19 -9.86 2.92 18.22
N LYS A 20 -9.83 2.41 19.46
CA LYS A 20 -9.51 1.00 19.71
C LYS A 20 -10.81 0.23 19.69
N GLU A 21 -10.97 -0.66 18.72
CA GLU A 21 -12.24 -1.33 18.46
C GLU A 21 -12.06 -2.74 17.92
N ASN A 22 -13.09 -3.56 18.10
CA ASN A 22 -13.19 -4.85 17.43
C ASN A 22 -14.08 -4.68 16.20
N VAL A 23 -13.48 -4.79 15.03
CA VAL A 23 -14.20 -4.72 13.76
C VAL A 23 -14.64 -6.12 13.38
N SER A 24 -15.95 -6.33 13.22
CA SER A 24 -16.49 -7.62 12.82
C SER A 24 -16.11 -7.96 11.37
N SER A 25 -16.00 -9.24 11.03
CA SER A 25 -15.69 -9.64 9.66
C SER A 25 -16.77 -9.20 8.65
N GLU A 26 -18.01 -9.04 9.08
CA GLU A 26 -19.13 -8.55 8.26
C GLU A 26 -18.95 -7.07 7.92
N ALA A 27 -18.44 -6.25 8.85
CA ALA A 27 -18.11 -4.85 8.60
C ALA A 27 -16.92 -4.70 7.64
N LEU A 28 -15.89 -5.53 7.83
CA LEU A 28 -14.74 -5.61 6.91
C LEU A 28 -15.19 -6.05 5.52
N GLU A 29 -16.07 -7.04 5.45
CA GLU A 29 -16.61 -7.54 4.21
C GLU A 29 -17.52 -6.51 3.57
N ALA A 30 -18.45 -5.86 4.27
CA ALA A 30 -19.28 -4.78 3.72
C ALA A 30 -18.43 -3.61 3.16
N ALA A 31 -17.35 -3.24 3.86
CA ALA A 31 -16.41 -2.23 3.38
C ALA A 31 -15.58 -2.71 2.18
N ARG A 32 -15.20 -4.00 2.16
CA ARG A 32 -14.61 -4.64 1.00
C ARG A 32 -15.61 -4.73 -0.15
N ILE A 33 -16.89 -4.99 0.09
CA ILE A 33 -18.01 -5.12 -0.87
C ILE A 33 -18.35 -3.80 -1.52
N ALA A 34 -18.32 -2.71 -0.75
CA ALA A 34 -18.28 -1.36 -1.31
C ALA A 34 -17.14 -1.21 -2.33
N CYS A 35 -16.08 -2.04 -2.24
CA CYS A 35 -14.99 -2.14 -3.22
C CYS A 35 -15.02 -3.42 -4.12
N ASN A 36 -15.80 -4.49 -3.82
CA ASN A 36 -16.13 -5.71 -4.61
C ASN A 36 -16.78 -6.83 -3.74
N LYS A 37 -17.83 -7.53 -4.22
CA LYS A 37 -18.93 -8.23 -3.48
C LYS A 37 -18.67 -9.64 -2.80
N TYR A 38 -19.48 -9.96 -1.76
CA TYR A 38 -19.85 -11.21 -0.99
C TYR A 38 -18.82 -11.94 -0.08
N MET A 39 -19.12 -12.65 1.05
CA MET A 39 -20.06 -12.68 2.23
C MET A 39 -19.59 -13.88 3.10
N ALA A 40 -19.40 -13.78 4.43
CA ALA A 40 -19.08 -14.93 5.33
C ALA A 40 -19.46 -14.66 6.81
N LEU A 41 -19.78 -15.71 7.60
CA LEU A 41 -20.07 -15.68 9.05
C LEU A 41 -18.78 -15.72 9.90
N GLY A 42 -18.74 -14.96 11.01
CA GLY A 42 -17.55 -14.14 11.28
C GLY A 42 -16.62 -14.39 12.47
N THR A 43 -15.35 -14.02 12.22
CA THR A 43 -14.30 -13.69 13.20
C THR A 43 -14.22 -12.17 13.39
N CYS A 44 -13.50 -11.66 14.40
CA CYS A 44 -13.31 -10.22 14.59
C CYS A 44 -11.83 -9.81 14.46
N ALA A 45 -11.58 -8.66 13.83
CA ALA A 45 -10.27 -8.04 13.79
C ALA A 45 -10.12 -7.05 14.95
N ARG A 46 -9.08 -7.24 15.76
CA ARG A 46 -8.70 -6.27 16.81
C ARG A 46 -7.93 -5.14 16.15
N VAL A 47 -8.42 -3.91 16.30
CA VAL A 47 -7.82 -2.72 15.69
C VAL A 47 -7.35 -1.77 16.79
N ALA A 48 -6.08 -1.36 16.69
CA ALA A 48 -5.50 -0.33 17.55
C ALA A 48 -5.68 1.07 16.96
N ILE A 49 -5.56 2.09 17.81
CA ILE A 49 -5.57 3.49 17.40
C ILE A 49 -4.41 3.75 16.42
N GLY A 50 -4.71 4.38 15.28
CA GLY A 50 -3.73 4.67 14.23
C GLY A 50 -3.45 3.50 13.29
N GLN A 51 -4.10 2.35 13.48
CA GLN A 51 -3.94 1.21 12.59
C GLN A 51 -4.71 1.43 11.27
N VAL A 52 -4.06 1.08 10.16
CA VAL A 52 -4.65 1.17 8.82
C VAL A 52 -5.62 0.01 8.62
N LEU A 53 -6.86 0.32 8.26
CA LEU A 53 -7.91 -0.65 7.95
C LEU A 53 -7.88 -1.05 6.48
N LEU A 54 -7.95 -0.06 5.59
CA LEU A 54 -8.03 -0.24 4.15
C LEU A 54 -7.00 0.65 3.45
N SER A 55 -6.37 0.11 2.40
CA SER A 55 -5.43 0.85 1.57
C SER A 55 -5.78 0.67 0.10
N VAL A 56 -5.85 1.77 -0.63
CA VAL A 56 -6.13 1.78 -2.07
C VAL A 56 -4.98 2.46 -2.78
N ARG A 57 -4.48 1.82 -3.84
CA ARG A 57 -3.52 2.42 -4.77
C ARG A 57 -4.18 2.65 -6.13
N CYS A 58 -3.92 3.80 -6.75
CA CYS A 58 -4.44 4.12 -8.07
C CYS A 58 -3.47 5.04 -8.83
N LYS A 59 -3.86 5.43 -10.05
CA LYS A 59 -3.21 6.51 -10.80
C LYS A 59 -3.62 7.85 -10.19
N ASP A 60 -2.77 8.86 -10.28
CA ASP A 60 -3.03 10.17 -9.67
C ASP A 60 -4.35 10.81 -10.16
N GLY A 61 -4.73 10.59 -11.43
CA GLY A 61 -6.00 11.08 -11.97
C GLY A 61 -7.26 10.49 -11.31
N HIS A 62 -7.17 9.32 -10.66
CA HIS A 62 -8.30 8.69 -9.97
C HIS A 62 -8.27 8.91 -8.45
N GLY A 63 -7.45 9.85 -7.96
CA GLY A 63 -7.30 10.11 -6.52
C GLY A 63 -8.61 10.51 -5.85
N HIS A 64 -9.39 11.41 -6.47
CA HIS A 64 -10.69 11.85 -5.96
C HIS A 64 -11.71 10.72 -5.83
N HIS A 65 -11.77 9.84 -6.83
CA HIS A 65 -12.66 8.67 -6.81
C HIS A 65 -12.28 7.68 -5.70
N ALA A 66 -10.97 7.49 -5.47
CA ALA A 66 -10.49 6.63 -4.39
C ALA A 66 -10.81 7.21 -3.00
N GLN A 67 -10.71 8.53 -2.82
CA GLN A 67 -11.11 9.19 -1.57
C GLN A 67 -12.60 9.05 -1.31
N GLU A 68 -13.44 9.25 -2.32
CA GLU A 68 -14.89 9.11 -2.20
C GLU A 68 -15.31 7.66 -1.90
N ALA A 69 -14.65 6.68 -2.52
CA ALA A 69 -14.87 5.27 -2.21
C ALA A 69 -14.54 4.96 -0.73
N LEU A 70 -13.43 5.49 -0.21
CA LEU A 70 -13.08 5.32 1.21
C LEU A 70 -14.02 6.10 2.14
N ARG A 71 -14.57 7.24 1.71
CA ARG A 71 -15.60 7.97 2.45
C ARG A 71 -16.88 7.14 2.59
N ARG A 72 -17.29 6.44 1.53
CA ARG A 72 -18.45 5.52 1.57
C ARG A 72 -18.17 4.30 2.44
N ALA A 73 -16.97 3.72 2.34
CA ALA A 73 -16.55 2.57 3.14
C ALA A 73 -16.46 2.90 4.63
N LYS A 74 -16.06 4.13 4.99
CA LYS A 74 -16.00 4.61 6.38
C LYS A 74 -17.32 4.39 7.14
N PHE A 75 -18.47 4.60 6.51
CA PHE A 75 -19.78 4.40 7.15
C PHE A 75 -20.10 2.95 7.52
N LYS A 76 -19.28 1.98 7.09
CA LYS A 76 -19.44 0.56 7.44
C LYS A 76 -18.61 0.16 8.65
N PHE A 77 -17.73 1.05 9.13
CA PHE A 77 -16.94 0.82 10.32
C PHE A 77 -17.58 1.56 11.51
N PRO A 78 -17.66 0.93 12.69
CA PRO A 78 -18.01 1.65 13.92
C PRO A 78 -16.92 2.67 14.27
N GLY A 79 -17.20 3.67 15.09
CA GLY A 79 -16.18 4.63 15.55
C GLY A 79 -15.72 5.68 14.54
N ARG A 80 -14.60 6.35 14.84
CA ARG A 80 -14.04 7.45 14.02
C ARG A 80 -12.88 6.98 13.16
N GLN A 81 -13.08 6.98 11.83
CA GLN A 81 -11.99 6.77 10.86
C GLN A 81 -11.57 8.05 10.16
N LYS A 82 -10.29 8.12 9.78
CA LYS A 82 -9.70 9.21 9.02
C LYS A 82 -9.16 8.69 7.69
N ILE A 83 -9.43 9.43 6.62
CA ILE A 83 -8.87 9.18 5.30
C ILE A 83 -7.56 9.97 5.20
N ILE A 84 -6.47 9.28 4.87
CA ILE A 84 -5.13 9.86 4.81
C ILE A 84 -4.54 9.58 3.43
N VAL A 85 -4.19 10.65 2.71
CA VAL A 85 -3.41 10.54 1.47
C VAL A 85 -1.95 10.30 1.82
N SER A 86 -1.39 9.20 1.32
CA SER A 86 0.00 8.85 1.57
C SER A 86 0.95 9.65 0.69
N ARG A 87 2.05 10.10 1.30
CA ARG A 87 3.21 10.69 0.60
C ARG A 87 4.12 9.62 -0.02
N LYS A 88 3.84 8.35 0.27
CA LYS A 88 4.58 7.21 -0.25
C LYS A 88 4.18 6.89 -1.68
N TRP A 89 5.07 6.18 -2.38
CA TRP A 89 4.79 5.65 -3.71
C TRP A 89 4.01 4.33 -3.58
N GLY A 90 2.72 4.37 -3.87
CA GLY A 90 1.85 3.19 -3.78
C GLY A 90 1.90 2.53 -2.40
N PHE A 91 2.20 1.23 -2.36
CA PHE A 91 2.37 0.45 -1.12
C PHE A 91 3.84 0.26 -0.72
N THR A 92 4.76 1.03 -1.31
CA THR A 92 6.16 0.97 -0.93
C THR A 92 6.42 1.76 0.34
N LYS A 93 7.60 1.58 0.93
CA LYS A 93 8.03 2.33 2.11
C LYS A 93 8.58 3.72 1.76
N PHE A 94 8.89 3.97 0.48
CA PHE A 94 9.57 5.17 0.00
C PHE A 94 8.59 6.31 -0.28
N ASN A 95 9.02 7.54 -0.03
CA ASN A 95 8.30 8.72 -0.48
C ASN A 95 8.34 8.82 -2.00
N ARG A 96 7.36 9.52 -2.60
CA ARG A 96 7.30 9.67 -4.06
C ARG A 96 8.56 10.31 -4.65
N ALA A 97 9.06 11.39 -4.03
CA ALA A 97 10.26 12.09 -4.50
C ALA A 97 11.51 11.19 -4.42
N ASP A 98 11.67 10.46 -3.32
CA ASP A 98 12.81 9.58 -3.11
C ASP A 98 12.75 8.36 -4.04
N PHE A 99 11.54 7.83 -4.29
CA PHE A 99 11.35 6.72 -5.20
C PHE A 99 11.81 7.04 -6.63
N THR A 100 11.51 8.24 -7.13
CA THR A 100 11.97 8.68 -8.46
C THR A 100 13.49 8.74 -8.54
N LYS A 101 14.16 9.28 -7.51
CA LYS A 101 15.63 9.34 -7.43
C LYS A 101 16.25 7.94 -7.35
N LEU A 102 15.77 7.11 -6.43
CA LEU A 102 16.25 5.74 -6.23
C LEU A 102 16.04 4.85 -7.48
N ARG A 103 15.00 5.13 -8.26
CA ARG A 103 14.76 4.49 -9.56
C ARG A 103 15.76 4.94 -10.61
N GLN A 104 16.07 6.23 -10.70
CA GLN A 104 17.12 6.76 -11.59
C GLN A 104 18.50 6.18 -11.24
N GLU A 105 18.80 6.04 -9.95
CA GLU A 105 20.03 5.42 -9.42
C GLU A 105 20.05 3.88 -9.57
N LYS A 106 18.98 3.26 -10.11
CA LYS A 106 18.81 1.80 -10.22
C LYS A 106 18.92 1.04 -8.88
N ARG A 107 18.70 1.73 -7.75
CA ARG A 107 18.70 1.13 -6.40
C ARG A 107 17.39 0.45 -6.06
N VAL A 108 16.31 0.82 -6.73
CA VAL A 108 15.00 0.19 -6.58
C VAL A 108 14.63 -0.50 -7.88
N VAL A 109 14.38 -1.81 -7.81
CA VAL A 109 13.95 -2.62 -8.94
C VAL A 109 12.53 -3.13 -8.70
N PRO A 110 11.65 -3.06 -9.72
CA PRO A 110 10.30 -3.58 -9.62
C PRO A 110 10.32 -5.11 -9.48
N ASP A 111 9.62 -5.61 -8.47
CA ASP A 111 9.41 -7.04 -8.19
C ASP A 111 7.91 -7.35 -8.32
N GLY A 112 7.40 -7.16 -9.54
CA GLY A 112 5.97 -7.21 -9.83
C GLY A 112 5.19 -6.13 -9.08
N VAL A 113 4.38 -6.55 -8.11
CA VAL A 113 3.49 -5.67 -7.32
C VAL A 113 4.26 -4.76 -6.36
N ASN A 114 5.40 -5.25 -5.87
CA ASN A 114 6.25 -4.59 -4.88
C ASN A 114 7.56 -4.10 -5.52
N ALA A 115 8.38 -3.42 -4.73
CA ALA A 115 9.70 -2.95 -5.15
C ALA A 115 10.77 -3.52 -4.22
N LYS A 116 11.84 -4.07 -4.80
CA LYS A 116 13.04 -4.51 -4.07
C LYS A 116 14.03 -3.35 -4.01
N PHE A 117 14.60 -3.13 -2.83
CA PHE A 117 15.65 -2.13 -2.62
C PHE A 117 17.00 -2.81 -2.46
N PHE A 118 17.96 -2.40 -3.28
CA PHE A 118 19.33 -2.83 -3.17
C PHE A 118 20.06 -2.00 -2.13
N SER A 119 20.39 -2.65 -1.01
CA SER A 119 21.30 -2.10 -0.02
C SER A 119 22.75 -2.27 -0.49
N CYS A 120 23.67 -1.56 0.16
CA CYS A 120 25.11 -1.74 -0.05
C CYS A 120 25.65 -2.97 0.71
N HIS A 121 24.78 -3.81 1.28
CA HIS A 121 25.13 -4.96 2.10
C HIS A 121 25.00 -6.25 1.29
N GLY A 122 25.95 -7.17 1.46
CA GLY A 122 25.97 -8.46 0.79
C GLY A 122 27.34 -8.78 0.17
N PRO A 123 27.54 -10.02 -0.30
CA PRO A 123 28.84 -10.49 -0.78
C PRO A 123 29.41 -9.60 -1.89
N LEU A 124 30.68 -9.19 -1.75
CA LEU A 124 31.36 -8.37 -2.76
C LEU A 124 31.62 -9.13 -4.06
N ALA A 125 31.74 -10.46 -3.99
CA ALA A 125 32.03 -11.33 -5.14
C ALA A 125 31.02 -11.20 -6.30
N ASN A 126 29.76 -10.85 -6.00
CA ASN A 126 28.69 -10.77 -6.99
C ASN A 126 28.46 -9.34 -7.54
N ARG A 127 29.30 -8.36 -7.16
CA ARG A 127 29.16 -6.96 -7.61
C ARG A 127 29.94 -6.73 -8.91
N GLN A 128 29.34 -6.01 -9.86
CA GLN A 128 30.06 -5.64 -11.08
C GLN A 128 31.02 -4.46 -10.79
N PRO A 129 32.22 -4.43 -11.40
CA PRO A 129 33.17 -3.33 -11.24
C PRO A 129 32.51 -1.97 -11.57
N GLY A 130 32.69 -0.98 -10.69
CA GLY A 130 32.07 0.35 -10.83
C GLY A 130 30.61 0.46 -10.36
N THR A 131 30.01 -0.63 -9.86
CA THR A 131 28.66 -0.59 -9.26
C THR A 131 28.70 -1.12 -7.83
N ALA A 132 28.16 -0.34 -6.88
CA ALA A 132 28.08 -0.75 -5.48
C ALA A 132 26.94 -1.76 -5.21
N PHE A 133 26.06 -1.99 -6.20
CA PHE A 133 24.80 -2.70 -6.04
C PHE A 133 24.84 -4.07 -6.73
N LEU A 134 24.25 -5.07 -6.08
CA LEU A 134 24.07 -6.39 -6.68
C LEU A 134 23.01 -6.31 -7.79
N PRO A 135 23.25 -6.89 -8.99
CA PRO A 135 22.20 -7.03 -9.99
C PRO A 135 21.07 -7.91 -9.44
N ALA A 136 19.83 -7.64 -9.86
CA ALA A 136 18.68 -8.45 -9.51
C ALA A 136 18.88 -9.86 -10.09
N THR A 137 19.43 -10.78 -9.29
CA THR A 137 19.43 -12.21 -9.61
C THR A 137 18.00 -12.70 -9.59
N TYR A 138 17.48 -13.08 -10.76
CA TYR A 138 16.27 -13.89 -10.90
C TYR A 138 16.57 -15.35 -10.62
#